data_AF-A0A1X7JCM8-F1
#
_entry.id   AF-A0A1X7JCM8-F1
#
_cell.length_a   1.000
_cell.length_b   1.000
_cell.length_c   1.000
_cell.angle_alpha   90.00
_cell.angle_beta   90.00
_cell.angle_gamma   90.00
#
_symmetry.space_group_name_H-M   'P 1'
#
loop_
_entity.id
_entity.type
_entity.pdbx_description
1 polymer ?
#
loop_
_entity_poly.entity_id
_entity_poly.type
_entity_poly.pdbx_seq_one_letter_code
_entity_poly.pdbx_strand_id
1 'polypeptide(L)' 'MSKSLSPEAVEALRRLNDVGVGQTAPALAQSVMAELLASDLVAEAGTGEVEINCKGRQYLSGDCD' A
#
# COMPACT_ATOMS: atom_id res chain seq x y z
N MET A 1 -3.70 -11.62 -14.87
CA MET A 1 -4.92 -11.25 -14.13
C MET A 1 -4.64 -9.92 -13.44
N SER A 2 -4.80 -8.81 -14.15
CA SER A 2 -4.67 -7.47 -13.56
C SER A 2 -5.90 -7.24 -12.70
N LYS A 3 -5.83 -7.62 -11.41
CA LYS A 3 -6.82 -7.12 -10.45
C LYS A 3 -6.55 -5.63 -10.35
N SER A 4 -7.34 -4.85 -11.08
CA SER A 4 -7.36 -3.41 -10.92
C SER A 4 -7.70 -3.13 -9.47
N LEU A 5 -6.83 -2.40 -8.79
CA LEU A 5 -7.11 -1.91 -7.44
C LEU A 5 -8.37 -1.05 -7.47
N SER A 6 -9.13 -1.16 -6.40
CA SER A 6 -10.22 -0.24 -6.10
C SER A 6 -9.66 1.18 -5.97
N PRO A 7 -10.43 2.23 -6.33
CA PRO A 7 -9.97 3.61 -6.21
C PRO A 7 -9.54 3.96 -4.78
N GLU A 8 -10.23 3.42 -3.78
CA GLU A 8 -9.87 3.56 -2.35
C GLU A 8 -8.50 2.95 -2.03
N ALA A 9 -8.17 1.80 -2.64
CA ALA A 9 -6.87 1.17 -2.44
C ALA A 9 -5.74 1.95 -3.12
N VAL A 10 -5.99 2.53 -4.30
CA VAL A 10 -5.03 3.41 -4.96
C VAL A 10 -4.76 4.67 -4.12
N GLU A 11 -5.80 5.30 -3.57
CA GLU A 11 -5.64 6.45 -2.67
C GLU A 11 -4.90 6.08 -1.38
N ALA A 12 -5.24 4.95 -0.77
CA ALA A 12 -4.55 4.44 0.41
C ALA A 12 -3.06 4.19 0.13
N LEU A 13 -2.75 3.55 -1.00
CA LEU A 13 -1.38 3.31 -1.42
C LEU A 13 -0.60 4.62 -1.62
N ARG A 14 -1.22 5.64 -2.24
CA ARG A 14 -0.62 6.98 -2.37
C ARG A 14 -0.35 7.63 -1.02
N ARG A 15 -1.27 7.51 -0.06
CA ARG A 15 -1.08 8.03 1.31
C ARG A 15 0.08 7.32 2.01
N LEU A 16 0.18 6.00 1.89
CA LEU A 16 1.32 5.24 2.42
C LEU A 16 2.64 5.68 1.78
N ASN A 17 2.63 5.98 0.48
CA ASN A 17 3.81 6.51 -0.22
C ASN A 17 4.20 7.91 0.27
N ASP A 18 3.22 8.78 0.54
CA ASP A 18 3.45 10.14 1.00
C ASP A 18 4.04 10.18 2.43
N VAL A 19 3.59 9.26 3.29
CA VAL A 19 4.12 9.10 4.66
C VAL A 19 5.53 8.51 4.67
N GLY A 20 5.84 7.60 3.74
CA GLY A 20 7.16 6.98 3.62
C GLY A 20 7.38 5.79 4.58
N VAL A 21 8.45 5.03 4.32
CA VAL A 21 8.80 3.82 5.07
C VAL A 21 9.33 4.19 6.46
N GLY A 22 8.87 3.48 7.50
CA GLY A 22 9.30 3.69 8.90
C GLY A 22 8.56 4.81 9.64
N GLN A 23 7.51 5.36 9.05
CA GLN A 23 6.60 6.32 9.67
C GLN A 23 5.26 5.63 9.99
N THR A 24 4.53 6.13 10.99
CA THR A 24 3.24 5.53 11.40
C THR A 24 2.25 5.58 10.24
N ALA A 25 1.83 4.41 9.78
CA ALA A 25 0.90 4.32 8.67
C ALA A 25 -0.47 4.89 9.06
N PRO A 26 -1.15 5.61 8.16
CA PRO A 26 -2.52 6.05 8.39
C PRO A 26 -3.42 4.83 8.58
N ALA A 27 -4.40 4.93 9.48
CA ALA A 27 -5.39 3.87 9.66
C ALA A 27 -6.15 3.63 8.35
N LEU A 28 -6.01 2.42 7.79
CA LEU A 28 -6.68 2.00 6.58
C LEU A 28 -7.87 1.11 6.90
N ALA A 29 -8.87 1.12 6.02
CA ALA A 29 -9.96 0.15 6.11
C ALA A 29 -9.42 -1.27 5.89
N GLN A 30 -9.94 -2.22 6.66
CA GLN A 30 -9.47 -3.62 6.64
C GLN A 30 -9.62 -4.26 5.24
N SER A 31 -10.71 -3.92 4.52
CA SER A 31 -10.93 -4.35 3.14
C SER A 31 -9.86 -3.82 2.17
N VAL A 32 -9.43 -2.57 2.35
CA VAL A 32 -8.40 -1.93 1.53
C VAL A 32 -7.03 -2.56 1.81
N MET A 33 -6.69 -2.77 3.08
CA MET A 33 -5.45 -3.48 3.45
C MET A 33 -5.40 -4.88 2.85
N ALA A 34 -6.50 -5.65 2.95
CA ALA A 34 -6.57 -6.99 2.39
C ALA A 34 -6.37 -6.97 0.85
N GLU A 35 -6.91 -5.98 0.15
CA GLU A 35 -6.73 -5.83 -1.29
C GLU A 35 -5.28 -5.47 -1.67
N LEU A 36 -4.67 -4.54 -0.94
CA LEU A 36 -3.28 -4.12 -1.15
C LEU A 36 -2.30 -5.26 -0.85
N LEU A 37 -2.53 -6.03 0.22
CA LEU A 37 -1.77 -7.23 0.57
C LEU A 37 -1.96 -8.33 -0.48
N ALA A 38 -3.18 -8.57 -0.93
CA ALA A 38 -3.46 -9.54 -2.00
C ALA A 38 -2.82 -9.14 -3.34
N SER A 39 -2.50 -7.86 -3.51
CA SER A 39 -1.82 -7.31 -4.70
C SER A 39 -0.29 -7.21 -4.52
N ASP A 40 0.23 -7.60 -3.35
CA ASP A 40 1.66 -7.57 -3.02
C ASP A 40 2.28 -6.16 -3.11
N LEU A 41 1.49 -5.10 -2.87
CA LEU A 41 1.93 -3.70 -2.97
C LEU A 41 2.31 -3.08 -1.61
N VAL A 42 1.93 -3.74 -0.53
CA VAL A 42 2.24 -3.36 0.85
C VAL A 42 2.75 -4.59 1.61
N ALA A 43 3.48 -4.36 2.68
CA ALA A 43 3.93 -5.39 3.62
C ALA A 43 3.32 -5.14 5.00
N GLU A 44 3.13 -6.19 5.79
CA GLU A 44 2.71 -6.05 7.19
C GLU A 44 3.86 -5.48 8.02
N ALA A 45 3.64 -4.30 8.61
CA ALA A 45 4.63 -3.58 9.42
C ALA A 45 4.47 -3.84 10.92
N GLY A 46 3.28 -4.28 11.35
CA GLY A 46 2.91 -4.43 12.75
C GLY A 46 1.54 -5.04 12.94
N THR A 47 1.00 -5.00 14.16
CA THR A 47 -0.30 -5.61 14.48
C THR A 47 -1.44 -4.79 13.87
N GLY A 48 -1.79 -5.10 12.62
CA GLY A 48 -2.84 -4.40 11.88
C GLY A 48 -2.37 -3.14 11.15
N GLU A 49 -1.05 -2.97 10.98
CA GLU A 49 -0.47 -1.89 10.19
C GLU A 49 0.22 -2.46 8.94
N VAL A 50 0.15 -1.70 7.85
CA VAL A 50 0.81 -2.04 6.59
C VAL A 50 1.67 -0.88 6.12
N GLU A 51 2.81 -1.19 5.52
CA GLU A 51 3.75 -0.25 4.93
C GLU A 51 3.85 -0.44 3.43
N ILE A 52 4.09 0.64 2.69
CA ILE A 52 4.30 0.54 1.24
C ILE A 52 5.62 -0.17 0.94
N ASN A 53 5.56 -1.22 0.13
CA ASN A 53 6.74 -1.94 -0.30
C ASN A 53 7.27 -1.42 -1.66
N CYS A 54 8.34 -2.03 -2.16
CA CYS A 54 8.89 -1.66 -3.46
C CYS A 54 7.90 -1.73 -4.62
N LYS A 55 7.04 -2.77 -4.66
CA LYS A 55 6.07 -2.96 -5.72
C LYS A 55 4.97 -1.89 -5.66
N GLY A 56 4.56 -1.48 -4.47
CA GLY A 56 3.65 -0.35 -4.28
C GLY A 56 4.20 0.95 -4.85
N ARG A 57 5.49 1.25 -4.59
CA ARG A 57 6.17 2.41 -5.16
C ARG A 57 6.29 2.32 -6.68
N GLN A 58 6.70 1.16 -7.19
CA GLN A 58 6.77 0.91 -8.63
C GLN A 58 5.38 1.04 -9.30
N TYR A 59 4.31 0.64 -8.62
CA TYR A 59 2.95 0.78 -9.12
C TYR A 59 2.52 2.26 -9.22
N LEU A 60 2.93 3.10 -8.26
CA LEU A 60 2.57 4.51 -8.23
C LEU A 60 3.45 5.39 -9.12
N SER A 61 4.77 5.20 -9.05
CA SER A 61 5.76 6.09 -9.64
C SER A 61 6.63 5.42 -10.69
N GLY A 62 6.59 4.09 -10.83
CA GLY A 62 7.46 3.35 -11.75
C GLY A 62 8.85 3.05 -11.21
N ASP A 63 9.24 3.66 -10.09
CA ASP A 63 10.55 3.52 -9.47
C ASP A 63 10.45 2.81 -8.12
N CYS A 64 11.23 1.74 -7.96
CA CYS A 64 11.75 1.37 -6.65
C CYS A 64 13.27 1.50 -6.71
N ASP A 65 13.79 2.62 -6.18
CA ASP A 65 15.22 2.79 -5.92
C ASP A 65 15.66 1.90 -4.76
#